data_AF-A0A822H2S9-F1
#
_entry.id   AF-A0A822H2S9-F1
#
_cell.length_a   1.000
_cell.length_b   1.000
_cell.length_c   1.000
_cell.angle_alpha   90.00
_cell.angle_beta   90.00
_cell.angle_gamma   90.00
#
_symmetry.space_group_name_H-M   'P 1'
#
loop_
_entity.id
_entity.type
_entity.pdbx_description
1 polymer ?
#
loop_
_entity_poly.entity_id
_entity_poly.type
_entity_poly.pdbx_seq_one_letter_code
_entity_poly.pdbx_strand_id
1 'polypeptide(L)' 'GNGINQLSNPWGLYVDDDQTIYVADRTNHRIVEWKRGATSGQVVAGGNGQGSGDHQLDNPTDVIIDKERG' A
#
# COMPACT_ATOMS: atom_id res chain seq x y z
N GLY A 1 3.19 -12.85 -2.05
CA GLY A 1 1.98 -13.44 -2.65
C GLY A 1 1.03 -12.36 -3.06
N ASN A 2 0.03 -12.68 -3.89
CA ASN A 2 -0.81 -11.66 -4.55
C ASN A 2 -2.15 -11.43 -3.83
N GLY A 3 -2.50 -12.29 -2.87
CA GLY A 3 -3.70 -12.12 -2.03
C GLY A 3 -3.64 -10.82 -1.21
N ILE A 4 -4.80 -10.29 -0.83
CA ILE A 4 -4.87 -9.04 -0.05
C ILE A 4 -4.39 -9.20 1.41
N ASN A 5 -4.32 -10.44 1.88
CA ASN A 5 -3.69 -10.84 3.15
C ASN A 5 -2.21 -11.25 2.97
N GLN A 6 -1.60 -10.94 1.82
CA GLN A 6 -0.22 -11.27 1.49
C GLN A 6 0.50 -10.04 0.91
N LEU A 7 1.82 -10.00 1.06
CA LEU A 7 2.69 -9.00 0.44
C LEU A 7 3.68 -9.70 -0.50
N SER A 8 4.23 -8.95 -1.47
CA SER A 8 5.19 -9.43 -2.47
C SER A 8 6.34 -8.43 -2.62
N ASN A 9 7.48 -8.72 -1.97
CA ASN A 9 8.67 -7.88 -1.94
C ASN A 9 8.37 -6.41 -1.55
N PRO A 10 7.73 -6.16 -0.38
CA PRO A 10 7.41 -4.80 0.06
C PRO A 10 8.68 -4.00 0.37
N TRP A 11 8.70 -2.69 0.08
CA TRP A 11 9.90 -1.85 0.23
C TRP A 11 9.76 -0.76 1.28
N GLY A 12 8.73 0.07 1.18
CA GLY A 12 8.45 1.15 2.13
C GLY A 12 7.19 0.89 2.94
N LEU A 13 7.13 1.50 4.12
CA LEU A 13 5.93 1.52 4.95
C LEU A 13 5.82 2.84 5.72
N TYR A 14 4.59 3.21 6.03
CA TYR A 14 4.27 4.32 6.91
C TYR A 14 3.25 3.86 7.96
N VAL A 15 3.36 4.39 9.18
CA VAL A 15 2.41 4.11 10.27
C VAL A 15 1.83 5.43 10.74
N ASP A 16 0.50 5.54 10.72
CA ASP A 16 -0.20 6.73 11.22
C ASP A 16 -0.47 6.67 12.74
N ASP A 17 -1.07 7.74 13.27
CA ASP A 17 -1.34 7.89 14.70
C ASP A 17 -2.40 6.88 15.21
N ASP A 18 -3.22 6.32 14.31
CA ASP A 18 -4.22 5.29 14.60
C ASP A 18 -3.64 3.85 14.49
N GLN A 19 -2.34 3.72 14.25
CA GLN A 19 -1.63 2.45 14.00
C GLN A 19 -2.13 1.74 12.73
N THR A 20 -2.62 2.49 11.75
CA THR A 20 -2.80 1.99 10.39
C THR A 20 -1.44 1.93 9.70
N ILE A 21 -1.14 0.79 9.11
CA ILE A 21 0.10 0.55 8.36
C ILE A 21 -0.20 0.65 6.88
N TYR A 22 0.49 1.52 6.18
CA TYR A 22 0.48 1.61 4.72
C TYR A 22 1.76 0.98 4.20
N VAL A 23 1.67 0.11 3.19
CA VAL A 23 2.81 -0.62 2.65
C VAL A 23 2.89 -0.43 1.14
N ALA A 24 4.07 -0.08 0.66
CA ALA A 24 4.43 -0.15 -0.75
C ALA A 24 4.72 -1.62 -1.13
N ASP A 25 3.67 -2.32 -1.59
CA ASP A 25 3.72 -3.72 -1.99
C ASP A 25 4.24 -3.83 -3.43
N ARG A 26 5.55 -3.62 -3.56
CA ARG A 26 6.26 -3.28 -4.80
C ARG A 26 5.96 -4.22 -5.97
N THR A 27 6.14 -5.52 -5.79
CA THR A 27 5.95 -6.50 -6.90
C THR A 27 4.47 -6.71 -7.23
N ASN A 28 3.56 -6.36 -6.32
CA ASN A 28 2.12 -6.36 -6.60
C ASN A 28 1.63 -5.02 -7.18
N HIS A 29 2.52 -4.04 -7.39
CA HIS A 29 2.18 -2.78 -8.04
C HIS A 29 1.02 -2.04 -7.35
N ARG A 30 1.03 -2.03 -6.01
CA ARG A 30 -0.06 -1.48 -5.19
C ARG A 30 0.45 -0.89 -3.88
N ILE A 31 -0.33 0.02 -3.31
CA ILE A 31 -0.25 0.44 -1.91
C ILE A 31 -1.40 -0.22 -1.17
N VAL A 32 -1.10 -0.87 -0.04
CA VAL A 32 -2.12 -1.48 0.82
C VAL A 32 -2.11 -0.87 2.20
N GLU A 33 -3.30 -0.53 2.71
CA GLU A 33 -3.49 -0.15 4.11
C GLU A 33 -3.89 -1.37 4.95
N TRP A 34 -3.44 -1.40 6.20
CA TRP A 34 -3.77 -2.40 7.20
C TRP A 34 -4.13 -1.68 8.50
N LYS A 35 -5.41 -1.68 8.84
CA LYS A 35 -5.88 -1.13 10.12
C LYS A 35 -5.39 -1.97 11.28
N ARG A 36 -5.25 -1.36 12.46
CA ARG A 36 -4.85 -2.06 13.68
C ARG A 36 -5.73 -3.29 13.93
N GLY A 37 -5.09 -4.46 14.00
CA GLY A 37 -5.77 -5.74 14.24
C GLY A 37 -6.41 -6.39 13.00
N ALA A 38 -6.26 -5.80 11.81
CA ALA A 38 -6.73 -6.40 10.57
C ALA A 38 -5.92 -7.65 10.20
N THR A 39 -6.58 -8.65 9.64
CA THR A 39 -5.97 -9.87 9.09
C THR A 39 -5.80 -9.83 7.57
N SER A 40 -6.26 -8.75 6.93
CA SER A 40 -6.12 -8.46 5.52
C SER A 40 -6.00 -6.96 5.29
N GLY A 41 -5.31 -6.56 4.23
CA GLY A 41 -5.24 -5.16 3.84
C GLY A 41 -6.43 -4.68 3.02
N GLN A 42 -6.37 -3.42 2.60
CA GLN A 42 -7.20 -2.83 1.56
C GLN A 42 -6.29 -2.12 0.56
N VAL A 43 -6.52 -2.29 -0.75
CA VAL A 43 -5.78 -1.53 -1.76
C VAL A 43 -6.29 -0.09 -1.75
N VAL A 44 -5.37 0.86 -1.57
CA VAL A 44 -5.68 2.30 -1.54
C VAL A 44 -5.12 3.04 -2.75
N ALA A 45 -4.14 2.44 -3.45
CA ALA A 45 -3.64 2.93 -4.73
C ALA A 45 -3.04 1.77 -5.55
N GLY A 46 -3.09 1.86 -6.87
CA GLY A 46 -2.59 0.81 -7.77
C GLY A 46 -3.44 -0.46 -7.76
N GLY A 47 -2.80 -1.61 -8.01
CA GLY A 47 -3.44 -2.93 -7.99
C GLY A 47 -4.09 -3.37 -9.31
N ASN A 48 -4.13 -2.50 -10.33
CA ASN A 48 -4.64 -2.83 -11.67
C ASN A 48 -3.51 -3.13 -12.67
N GLY A 49 -2.47 -3.81 -12.20
CA GLY A 49 -1.27 -4.14 -12.97
C GLY A 49 -0.20 -3.05 -12.94
N GLN A 50 0.99 -3.42 -13.41
CA GLN A 50 2.12 -2.51 -13.58
C GLN A 50 1.80 -1.48 -14.68
N GLY A 51 2.05 -0.20 -14.42
CA GLY A 51 1.95 0.83 -15.45
C GLY A 51 1.76 2.24 -14.91
N SER A 52 1.43 3.15 -15.83
CA SER A 52 1.28 4.59 -15.59
C SER A 52 -0.14 5.11 -15.80
N GLY A 53 -1.14 4.23 -15.92
CA GLY A 53 -2.54 4.63 -15.96
C GLY A 53 -3.07 5.06 -14.59
N ASP A 54 -4.23 5.72 -14.55
CA ASP A 54 -4.80 6.37 -13.37
C ASP A 54 -4.92 5.50 -12.11
N HIS A 55 -4.99 4.18 -12.28
CA HIS A 55 -5.10 3.20 -11.18
C HIS A 55 -4.02 2.12 -11.22
N GLN A 56 -2.91 2.41 -11.89
CA GLN A 56 -1.73 1.55 -11.96
C GLN A 56 -0.57 2.20 -11.19
N LEU A 57 0.31 1.36 -10.68
CA LEU A 57 1.59 1.80 -10.16
C LEU A 57 2.68 0.95 -10.80
N ASP A 58 3.89 1.49 -10.90
CA ASP A 58 5.04 0.72 -11.33
C ASP A 58 6.07 0.68 -10.20
N ASN A 59 6.26 -0.52 -9.64
CA ASN A 59 7.19 -0.82 -8.56
C ASN A 59 7.26 0.28 -7.47
N PRO A 60 6.14 0.60 -6.77
CA PRO A 60 6.18 1.61 -5.72
C PRO A 60 7.22 1.25 -4.66
N THR A 61 8.05 2.21 -4.29
CA THR A 61 9.19 2.00 -3.37
C THR A 61 8.94 2.55 -1.98
N ASP A 62 8.11 3.59 -1.86
CA ASP A 62 7.82 4.24 -0.60
C ASP A 62 6.38 4.75 -0.55
N VAL A 63 5.91 5.04 0.65
CA VAL A 63 4.62 5.67 0.93
C VAL A 63 4.79 6.68 2.05
N ILE A 64 4.34 7.91 1.81
CA ILE A 64 4.21 8.93 2.83
C ILE A 64 2.76 9.41 2.85
N ILE A 65 2.25 9.70 4.03
CA ILE A 65 0.94 10.32 4.19
C ILE A 65 1.18 11.76 4.62
N ASP A 66 0.61 12.70 3.87
CA ASP A 66 0.60 14.10 4.27
C ASP A 66 -0.34 14.26 5.48
N LYS A 67 0.21 14.81 6.57
CA LYS A 67 -0.53 15.09 7.80
C LYS A 67 -1.11 16.50 7.80
N GLU A 68 -1.40 17.10 6.65
CA GLU A 68 -2.19 18.34 6.62
C GLU A 68 -3.56 18.09 7.25
N ARG A 69 -3.62 18.45 8.54
CA ARG A 69 -4.82 18.51 9.36
C ARG A 69 -5.71 19.59 8.75
N GLY A 70 -6.88 19.17 8.24
CA GLY A 70 -8.02 20.08 8.12
C GLY A 70 -8.41 20.64 9.48
#